data_AF-A0A2S3YVB1-F1
#
_entry.id   AF-A0A2S3YVB1-F1
#
_cell.length_a   1.000
_cell.length_b   1.000
_cell.length_c   1.000
_cell.angle_alpha   90.00
_cell.angle_beta   90.00
_cell.angle_gamma   90.00
#
_symmetry.space_group_name_H-M   'P 1'
#
loop_
_entity.id
_entity.type
_entity.pdbx_description
1 polymer ?
#
loop_
_entity_poly.entity_id
_entity_poly.type
_entity_poly.pdbx_seq_one_letter_code
_entity_poly.pdbx_strand_id
1 'polypeptide(L)'
;MIEPRKGTPSPRLMESEFRRRFLNRFQDKAFDALRPELDRIAAAAWDAYEHQRKAPRTRKAGAAFKDPNYELSVDWLAARDAIHAAQMRHDDPDGPARILLISGSSRSEHTCPGEMSKSYRLTRIAQDALDRTDGVKTTVLELHRLASEYGRVIHPCKACFSTSPALCHWPCSCYPNYSLGQVDDWMNEIYPMWVEAHGIMIVTPVNWYQVSSPIKLMMDRLVCADGGNADPTLTKGKDAALAKALELEGWSYPRHLAGRLFSVIVHGDVEGVENVRRSLSDWLCYMHLEPAGALAELDRYIGYWKPYALSHAELDADEAVQEEVRNAARTLLEAVMLKRNGQWVSAGKELSQPRQK
;
A
#
# COMPACT_ATOMS: atom_id res chain seq x y z
N MET A 1 -27.03 -8.27 20.32
CA MET A 1 -26.35 -8.35 19.01
C MET A 1 -26.34 -6.95 18.41
N ILE A 2 -25.18 -6.40 18.01
CA ILE A 2 -25.11 -5.05 17.43
C ILE A 2 -25.46 -5.15 15.94
N GLU A 3 -26.57 -4.57 15.52
CA GLU A 3 -26.98 -4.59 14.12
C GLU A 3 -26.16 -3.61 13.25
N PRO A 4 -25.74 -4.01 12.03
CA PRO A 4 -25.18 -3.09 11.05
C PRO A 4 -26.20 -2.04 10.60
N ARG A 5 -25.79 -0.77 10.56
CA ARG A 5 -26.62 0.33 10.05
C ARG A 5 -26.65 0.31 8.51
N LYS A 6 -27.81 0.62 7.94
CA LYS A 6 -28.07 0.69 6.49
C LYS A 6 -28.77 2.02 6.17
N GLY A 7 -28.64 2.54 4.95
CA GLY A 7 -29.33 3.77 4.54
C GLY A 7 -28.68 4.55 3.40
N THR A 8 -27.44 4.23 3.03
CA THR A 8 -26.79 4.82 1.86
C THR A 8 -27.53 4.43 0.57
N PRO A 9 -27.82 5.38 -0.34
CA PRO A 9 -28.43 5.06 -1.63
C PRO A 9 -27.59 4.06 -2.44
N SER A 10 -28.27 3.13 -3.10
CA SER A 10 -27.61 2.14 -3.96
C SER A 10 -26.96 2.83 -5.17
N PRO A 11 -25.66 2.61 -5.45
CA PRO A 11 -25.02 3.09 -6.67
C PRO A 11 -25.27 2.15 -7.87
N ARG A 12 -26.22 1.20 -7.76
CA ARG A 12 -26.49 0.22 -8.81
C ARG A 12 -26.97 0.91 -10.08
N LEU A 13 -26.29 0.64 -11.19
CA LEU A 13 -26.60 1.20 -12.49
C LEU A 13 -27.71 0.39 -13.17
N MET A 14 -28.48 1.07 -14.02
CA MET A 14 -29.26 0.41 -15.06
C MET A 14 -28.33 -0.09 -16.17
N GLU A 15 -28.76 -1.11 -16.91
CA GLU A 15 -27.95 -1.73 -17.97
C GLU A 15 -27.42 -0.72 -18.99
N SER A 16 -28.26 0.21 -19.44
CA SER A 16 -27.88 1.23 -20.43
C SER A 16 -26.68 2.07 -19.98
N GLU A 17 -26.69 2.52 -18.72
CA GLU A 17 -25.62 3.32 -18.14
C GLU A 17 -24.36 2.48 -17.86
N PHE A 18 -24.53 1.22 -17.43
CA PHE A 18 -23.41 0.29 -17.30
C PHE A 18 -22.71 0.06 -18.65
N ARG A 19 -23.47 -0.30 -19.70
CA ARG A 19 -22.93 -0.55 -21.04
C ARG A 19 -22.23 0.69 -21.58
N ARG A 20 -22.80 1.89 -21.37
CA ARG A 20 -22.15 3.16 -21.73
C ARG A 20 -20.79 3.32 -21.07
N ARG A 21 -20.67 3.09 -19.75
CA ARG A 21 -19.39 3.20 -19.03
C ARG A 21 -18.39 2.12 -19.45
N PHE A 22 -18.85 0.89 -19.62
CA PHE A 22 -18.01 -0.24 -20.02
C PHE A 22 -17.41 -0.02 -21.42
N LEU A 23 -18.23 0.39 -22.38
CA LEU A 23 -17.82 0.59 -23.77
C LEU A 23 -16.97 1.87 -23.98
N ASN A 24 -16.89 2.75 -22.99
CA ASN A 24 -16.11 4.00 -23.07
C ASN A 24 -14.59 3.78 -23.22
N ARG A 25 -14.09 2.58 -22.96
CA ARG A 25 -12.67 2.22 -23.18
C ARG A 25 -12.36 1.84 -24.62
N PHE A 26 -13.38 1.63 -25.45
CA PHE A 26 -13.27 1.11 -26.82
C PHE A 26 -13.74 2.15 -27.85
N GLN A 27 -13.17 3.36 -27.78
CA GLN A 27 -13.55 4.50 -28.64
C GLN A 27 -12.67 4.65 -29.89
N ASP A 28 -11.52 3.98 -29.92
CA ASP A 28 -10.64 4.01 -31.08
C ASP A 28 -11.33 3.39 -32.31
N LYS A 29 -11.08 3.94 -33.50
CA LYS A 29 -11.69 3.49 -34.76
C LYS A 29 -11.39 2.02 -35.07
N ALA A 30 -10.31 1.46 -34.52
CA ALA A 30 -10.01 0.04 -34.63
C ALA A 30 -11.12 -0.87 -34.06
N PHE A 31 -11.97 -0.35 -33.17
CA PHE A 31 -13.09 -1.08 -32.58
C PHE A 31 -14.39 -0.99 -33.39
N ASP A 32 -14.48 -0.15 -34.43
CA ASP A 32 -15.72 0.06 -35.20
C ASP A 32 -16.24 -1.24 -35.83
N ALA A 33 -15.34 -2.01 -36.44
CA ALA A 33 -15.67 -3.31 -37.04
C ALA A 33 -15.98 -4.39 -36.00
N LEU A 34 -15.58 -4.19 -34.73
CA LEU A 34 -15.75 -5.13 -33.62
C LEU A 34 -16.97 -4.81 -32.75
N ARG A 35 -17.84 -3.91 -33.20
CA ARG A 35 -19.00 -3.47 -32.41
C ARG A 35 -19.93 -4.61 -32.00
N PRO A 36 -20.29 -5.55 -32.88
CA PRO A 36 -21.13 -6.70 -32.50
C PRO A 36 -20.51 -7.57 -31.39
N GLU A 37 -19.19 -7.79 -31.44
CA GLU A 37 -18.45 -8.55 -30.45
C GLU A 37 -18.40 -7.82 -29.11
N LEU A 38 -18.12 -6.50 -29.14
CA LEU A 38 -18.15 -5.66 -27.95
C LEU A 38 -19.53 -5.63 -27.29
N ASP A 39 -20.60 -5.65 -28.09
CA ASP A 39 -21.96 -5.72 -27.56
C ASP A 39 -22.22 -7.03 -26.80
N ARG A 40 -21.72 -8.16 -27.32
CA ARG A 40 -21.79 -9.48 -26.66
C ARG A 40 -20.95 -9.52 -25.38
N ILE A 41 -19.74 -8.96 -25.41
CA ILE A 41 -18.87 -8.87 -24.23
C ILE A 41 -19.52 -7.98 -23.16
N ALA A 42 -20.08 -6.84 -23.55
CA ALA A 42 -20.76 -5.93 -22.63
C ALA A 42 -21.99 -6.59 -21.97
N ALA A 43 -22.75 -7.41 -22.69
CA ALA A 43 -23.87 -8.17 -22.13
C ALA A 43 -23.40 -9.20 -21.08
N ALA A 44 -22.30 -9.91 -21.35
CA ALA A 44 -21.71 -10.85 -20.37
C ALA A 44 -21.16 -10.12 -19.13
N ALA A 45 -20.53 -8.95 -19.33
CA ALA A 45 -20.06 -8.10 -18.23
C ALA A 45 -21.23 -7.55 -17.41
N TRP A 46 -22.33 -7.17 -18.06
CA TRP A 46 -23.56 -6.75 -17.39
C TRP A 46 -24.14 -7.87 -16.53
N ASP A 47 -24.25 -9.09 -17.04
CA ASP A 47 -24.72 -10.25 -16.26
C ASP A 47 -23.86 -10.46 -15.00
N ALA A 48 -22.55 -10.25 -15.08
CA ALA A 48 -21.66 -10.32 -13.92
C ALA A 48 -21.88 -9.18 -12.91
N TYR A 49 -22.13 -7.97 -13.40
CA TYR A 49 -22.46 -6.81 -12.58
C TYR A 49 -23.82 -6.97 -11.88
N GLU A 50 -24.85 -7.39 -12.62
CA GLU A 50 -26.22 -7.54 -12.16
C GLU A 50 -26.32 -8.55 -11.00
N HIS A 51 -25.55 -9.63 -11.10
CA HIS A 51 -25.46 -10.69 -10.09
C HIS A 51 -24.34 -10.47 -9.05
N GLN A 52 -23.67 -9.30 -9.07
CA GLN A 52 -22.64 -8.90 -8.09
C GLN A 52 -21.50 -9.93 -7.94
N ARG A 53 -21.09 -10.57 -9.05
CA ARG A 53 -20.08 -11.63 -9.03
C ARG A 53 -18.67 -11.05 -8.85
N LYS A 54 -18.31 -10.80 -7.59
CA LYS A 54 -17.02 -10.21 -7.19
C LYS A 54 -15.83 -11.07 -7.59
N ALA A 55 -15.88 -12.36 -7.26
CA ALA A 55 -14.80 -13.33 -7.48
C ALA A 55 -15.32 -14.43 -8.41
N PRO A 56 -14.94 -14.44 -9.69
CA PRO A 56 -15.49 -15.37 -10.69
C PRO A 56 -14.99 -16.80 -10.50
N ARG A 57 -13.85 -16.98 -9.82
CA ARG A 57 -13.25 -18.28 -9.54
C ARG A 57 -13.03 -18.43 -8.04
N THR A 58 -13.56 -19.50 -7.48
CA THR A 58 -13.39 -19.87 -6.08
C THR A 58 -12.92 -21.31 -5.94
N ARG A 59 -12.38 -21.63 -4.77
CA ARG A 59 -12.18 -23.00 -4.31
C ARG A 59 -12.40 -23.07 -2.80
N LYS A 60 -12.68 -24.28 -2.30
CA LYS A 60 -12.73 -24.56 -0.86
C LYS A 60 -11.46 -24.09 -0.14
N ALA A 61 -11.66 -23.46 1.01
CA ALA A 61 -10.62 -22.85 1.83
C ALA A 61 -9.55 -23.87 2.29
N GLY A 62 -9.99 -25.07 2.70
CA GLY A 62 -9.11 -26.12 3.21
C GLY A 62 -8.82 -25.99 4.72
N ALA A 63 -8.06 -26.94 5.26
CA ALA A 63 -7.92 -27.15 6.71
C ALA A 63 -7.22 -26.01 7.48
N ALA A 64 -6.58 -25.06 6.78
CA ALA A 64 -5.92 -23.91 7.40
C ALA A 64 -6.89 -22.80 7.84
N PHE A 65 -8.19 -22.94 7.57
CA PHE A 65 -9.23 -21.96 7.88
C PHE A 65 -10.30 -22.55 8.80
N LYS A 66 -11.00 -21.68 9.54
CA LYS A 66 -12.06 -22.08 10.48
C LYS A 66 -13.18 -22.88 9.81
N ASP A 67 -13.58 -22.49 8.61
CA ASP A 67 -14.50 -23.26 7.76
C ASP A 67 -13.77 -23.76 6.51
N PRO A 68 -13.29 -25.03 6.51
CA PRO A 68 -12.57 -25.60 5.38
C PRO A 68 -13.39 -25.71 4.09
N ASN A 69 -14.72 -25.70 4.18
CA ASN A 69 -15.61 -25.86 3.02
C ASN A 69 -16.06 -24.52 2.43
N TYR A 70 -15.75 -23.39 3.07
CA TYR A 70 -16.09 -22.07 2.54
C TYR A 70 -15.36 -21.82 1.21
N GLU A 71 -16.07 -21.30 0.22
CA GLU A 71 -15.53 -20.97 -1.10
C GLU A 71 -14.79 -19.62 -1.06
N LEU A 72 -13.46 -19.66 -1.16
CA LEU A 72 -12.60 -18.48 -1.18
C LEU A 72 -12.17 -18.13 -2.61
N SER A 73 -11.98 -16.83 -2.86
CA SER A 73 -11.43 -16.35 -4.13
C SER A 73 -10.03 -16.93 -4.37
N VAL A 74 -9.80 -17.46 -5.57
CA VAL A 74 -8.47 -17.94 -5.99
C VAL A 74 -7.45 -16.81 -5.96
N ASP A 75 -7.82 -15.59 -6.37
CA ASP A 75 -6.92 -14.42 -6.36
C ASP A 75 -6.51 -14.04 -4.93
N TRP A 76 -7.44 -14.13 -3.98
CA TRP A 76 -7.16 -13.82 -2.58
C TRP A 76 -6.22 -14.86 -1.95
N LEU A 77 -6.42 -16.14 -2.28
CA LEU A 77 -5.51 -17.21 -1.84
C LEU A 77 -4.10 -17.00 -2.42
N ALA A 78 -3.99 -16.66 -3.71
CA ALA A 78 -2.69 -16.35 -4.32
C ALA A 78 -2.00 -15.16 -3.65
N ALA A 79 -2.74 -14.10 -3.33
CA ALA A 79 -2.20 -12.93 -2.61
C ALA A 79 -1.73 -13.29 -1.19
N ARG A 80 -2.48 -14.14 -0.48
CA ARG A 80 -2.08 -14.66 0.85
C ARG A 80 -0.81 -15.49 0.76
N ASP A 81 -0.72 -16.40 -0.22
CA ASP A 81 0.44 -17.25 -0.42
C ASP A 81 1.70 -16.42 -0.76
N ALA A 82 1.56 -15.35 -1.55
CA ALA A 82 2.63 -14.41 -1.83
C ALA A 82 3.13 -13.67 -0.56
N ILE A 83 2.21 -13.27 0.33
CA ILE A 83 2.55 -12.69 1.63
C ILE A 83 3.29 -13.69 2.51
N HIS A 84 2.85 -14.95 2.57
CA HIS A 84 3.55 -15.97 3.34
C HIS A 84 4.96 -16.23 2.80
N ALA A 85 5.13 -16.30 1.48
CA ALA A 85 6.44 -16.45 0.88
C ALA A 85 7.36 -15.24 1.19
N ALA A 86 6.82 -14.02 1.22
CA ALA A 86 7.54 -12.82 1.64
C ALA A 86 7.93 -12.87 3.12
N GLN A 87 7.02 -13.33 4.00
CA GLN A 87 7.29 -13.48 5.42
C GLN A 87 8.41 -14.50 5.67
N MET A 88 8.41 -15.64 4.98
CA MET A 88 9.51 -16.61 5.04
C MET A 88 10.86 -16.00 4.66
N ARG A 89 10.91 -15.09 3.66
CA ARG A 89 12.14 -14.40 3.27
C ARG A 89 12.57 -13.29 4.23
N HIS A 90 11.62 -12.74 5.00
CA HIS A 90 11.90 -11.80 6.08
C HIS A 90 12.48 -12.54 7.30
N ASP A 91 11.87 -13.65 7.68
CA ASP A 91 12.26 -14.42 8.87
C ASP A 91 13.56 -15.23 8.69
N ASP A 92 14.07 -15.33 7.45
CA ASP A 92 15.32 -16.00 7.13
C ASP A 92 16.54 -15.25 7.76
N PRO A 93 17.19 -15.84 8.79
CA PRO A 93 18.33 -15.22 9.46
C PRO A 93 19.59 -15.20 8.57
N ASP A 94 19.69 -16.12 7.61
CA ASP A 94 20.84 -16.26 6.70
C ASP A 94 20.63 -15.43 5.42
N GLY A 95 19.41 -14.94 5.19
CA GLY A 95 19.06 -14.05 4.10
C GLY A 95 19.68 -12.65 4.22
N PRO A 96 19.74 -11.88 3.11
CA PRO A 96 20.24 -10.50 3.16
C PRO A 96 19.30 -9.59 3.95
N ALA A 97 19.83 -8.50 4.49
CA ALA A 97 19.02 -7.40 4.99
C ALA A 97 18.20 -6.80 3.84
N ARG A 98 16.89 -6.63 4.04
CA ARG A 98 15.95 -6.25 2.97
C ARG A 98 15.38 -4.86 3.22
N ILE A 99 15.64 -3.93 2.31
CA ILE A 99 15.17 -2.54 2.41
C ILE A 99 14.19 -2.24 1.27
N LEU A 100 12.98 -1.82 1.63
CA LEU A 100 12.00 -1.31 0.67
C LEU A 100 12.13 0.21 0.57
N LEU A 101 12.40 0.72 -0.63
CA LEU A 101 12.46 2.15 -0.95
C LEU A 101 11.21 2.54 -1.73
N ILE A 102 10.44 3.52 -1.24
CA ILE A 102 9.18 3.94 -1.86
C ILE A 102 9.32 5.37 -2.40
N SER A 103 9.28 5.52 -3.72
CA SER A 103 9.21 6.82 -4.37
C SER A 103 7.75 7.27 -4.50
N GLY A 104 7.39 8.29 -3.74
CA GLY A 104 6.02 8.74 -3.56
C GLY A 104 5.49 9.74 -4.58
N SER A 105 6.27 10.19 -5.56
CA SER A 105 5.75 11.14 -6.55
C SER A 105 4.79 10.47 -7.53
N SER A 106 3.76 11.18 -8.00
CA SER A 106 2.97 10.77 -9.17
C SER A 106 3.62 11.19 -10.49
N ARG A 107 4.67 12.02 -10.46
CA ARG A 107 5.31 12.59 -11.65
C ARG A 107 6.33 11.62 -12.27
N SER A 108 6.33 11.59 -13.61
CA SER A 108 7.35 10.94 -14.44
C SER A 108 7.48 11.67 -15.78
N GLU A 109 8.62 11.49 -16.42
CA GLU A 109 8.95 11.98 -17.76
C GLU A 109 8.13 11.30 -18.88
N HIS A 110 7.51 10.16 -18.57
CA HIS A 110 6.74 9.37 -19.52
C HIS A 110 5.28 9.83 -19.67
N THR A 111 4.87 10.90 -18.98
CA THR A 111 3.50 11.44 -19.00
C THR A 111 3.50 12.96 -19.02
N CYS A 112 2.34 13.59 -18.77
CA CYS A 112 2.12 15.04 -18.84
C CYS A 112 3.21 15.92 -18.17
N PRO A 113 3.83 15.54 -17.03
CA PRO A 113 4.89 16.35 -16.44
C PRO A 113 6.15 16.48 -17.30
N GLY A 114 6.45 15.50 -18.18
CA GLY A 114 7.60 15.54 -19.10
C GLY A 114 8.98 15.54 -18.43
N GLU A 115 9.05 15.36 -17.12
CA GLU A 115 10.29 15.40 -16.34
C GLU A 115 10.23 14.40 -15.17
N MET A 116 11.38 13.78 -14.87
CA MET A 116 11.54 12.88 -13.74
C MET A 116 11.25 13.59 -12.40
N SER A 117 10.83 12.87 -11.37
CA SER A 117 10.53 13.51 -10.07
C SER A 117 11.76 13.66 -9.18
N LYS A 118 11.84 14.75 -8.38
CA LYS A 118 12.81 14.88 -7.28
C LYS A 118 12.77 13.68 -6.32
N SER A 119 11.57 13.14 -6.02
CA SER A 119 11.44 11.94 -5.17
C SER A 119 12.14 10.73 -5.76
N TYR A 120 12.01 10.47 -7.06
CA TYR A 120 12.73 9.39 -7.72
C TYR A 120 14.24 9.58 -7.59
N ARG A 121 14.73 10.81 -7.88
CA ARG A 121 16.16 11.13 -7.80
C ARG A 121 16.73 10.91 -6.40
N LEU A 122 16.04 11.41 -5.37
CA LEU A 122 16.42 11.20 -3.97
C LEU A 122 16.34 9.71 -3.57
N THR A 123 15.34 8.97 -4.06
CA THR A 123 15.24 7.52 -3.83
C THR A 123 16.44 6.78 -4.42
N ARG A 124 16.93 7.17 -5.60
CA ARG A 124 18.12 6.57 -6.22
C ARG A 124 19.40 6.91 -5.46
N ILE A 125 19.53 8.14 -4.95
CA ILE A 125 20.65 8.51 -4.06
C ILE A 125 20.68 7.61 -2.81
N ALA A 126 19.53 7.37 -2.19
CA ALA A 126 19.43 6.47 -1.05
C ALA A 126 19.76 5.01 -1.44
N GLN A 127 19.25 4.55 -2.58
CA GLN A 127 19.53 3.21 -3.09
C GLN A 127 21.03 3.00 -3.32
N ASP A 128 21.69 3.93 -4.02
CA ASP A 128 23.13 3.87 -4.31
C ASP A 128 23.98 3.85 -3.04
N ALA A 129 23.50 4.45 -1.94
CA ALA A 129 24.18 4.38 -0.64
C ALA A 129 24.04 3.00 0.03
N LEU A 130 22.90 2.35 -0.15
CA LEU A 130 22.60 1.02 0.42
C LEU A 130 23.28 -0.10 -0.36
N ASP A 131 23.21 -0.06 -1.70
CA ASP A 131 23.72 -1.09 -2.61
C ASP A 131 25.25 -1.23 -2.55
N ARG A 132 25.96 -0.31 -1.89
CA ARG A 132 27.40 -0.40 -1.59
C ARG A 132 27.72 -1.36 -0.42
N THR A 133 26.72 -1.85 0.28
CA THR A 133 26.91 -2.73 1.44
C THR A 133 26.58 -4.17 1.08
N ASP A 134 27.55 -5.06 1.25
CA ASP A 134 27.36 -6.49 1.03
C ASP A 134 26.27 -7.06 1.94
N GLY A 135 25.52 -8.04 1.44
CA GLY A 135 24.44 -8.66 2.20
C GLY A 135 23.18 -7.81 2.34
N VAL A 136 23.06 -6.72 1.59
CA VAL A 136 21.84 -5.89 1.52
C VAL A 136 21.14 -6.09 0.18
N LYS A 137 19.80 -6.23 0.22
CA LYS A 137 18.93 -6.25 -0.96
C LYS A 137 17.97 -5.06 -0.88
N THR A 138 18.06 -4.16 -1.84
CA THR A 138 17.09 -3.09 -2.03
C THR A 138 15.96 -3.51 -2.97
N THR A 139 14.76 -2.98 -2.74
CA THR A 139 13.62 -3.10 -3.66
C THR A 139 12.98 -1.73 -3.77
N VAL A 140 12.74 -1.26 -4.99
CA VAL A 140 12.17 0.08 -5.23
C VAL A 140 10.72 -0.05 -5.68
N LEU A 141 9.82 0.59 -4.93
CA LEU A 141 8.41 0.75 -5.29
C LEU A 141 8.18 2.17 -5.80
N GLU A 142 7.76 2.28 -7.06
CA GLU A 142 7.66 3.55 -7.77
C GLU A 142 6.21 3.92 -8.02
N LEU A 143 5.66 4.79 -7.16
CA LEU A 143 4.23 5.08 -7.19
C LEU A 143 3.80 5.99 -8.34
N HIS A 144 4.73 6.56 -9.10
CA HIS A 144 4.43 7.30 -10.34
C HIS A 144 3.80 6.39 -11.41
N ARG A 145 4.02 5.06 -11.32
CA ARG A 145 3.43 4.07 -12.22
C ARG A 145 1.90 4.08 -12.17
N LEU A 146 1.28 4.53 -11.08
CA LEU A 146 -0.18 4.74 -11.02
C LEU A 146 -0.70 5.77 -12.02
N ALA A 147 0.13 6.74 -12.40
CA ALA A 147 -0.23 7.80 -13.34
C ALA A 147 0.30 7.55 -14.75
N SER A 148 1.21 6.59 -14.92
CA SER A 148 2.01 6.45 -16.16
C SER A 148 2.06 5.04 -16.74
N GLU A 149 1.61 4.02 -16.00
CA GLU A 149 1.53 2.65 -16.48
C GLU A 149 0.09 2.21 -16.67
N TYR A 150 -0.20 1.69 -17.87
CA TYR A 150 -1.49 1.12 -18.18
C TYR A 150 -1.82 -0.05 -17.24
N GLY A 151 -3.01 -0.03 -16.63
CA GLY A 151 -3.47 -1.12 -15.76
C GLY A 151 -2.81 -1.17 -14.38
N ARG A 152 -2.13 -0.11 -13.93
CA ARG A 152 -1.68 0.01 -12.52
C ARG A 152 -2.61 0.92 -11.74
N VAL A 153 -3.43 0.35 -10.86
CA VAL A 153 -4.36 1.12 -10.03
C VAL A 153 -4.23 0.68 -8.57
N ILE A 154 -4.25 1.63 -7.64
CA ILE A 154 -4.59 1.31 -6.24
C ILE A 154 -5.99 1.86 -6.01
N HIS A 155 -6.97 0.98 -5.86
CA HIS A 155 -8.32 1.42 -5.58
C HIS A 155 -8.46 1.91 -4.14
N PRO A 156 -9.35 2.89 -3.84
CA PRO A 156 -9.53 3.40 -2.49
C PRO A 156 -9.91 2.31 -1.47
N CYS A 157 -9.48 2.47 -0.23
CA CYS A 157 -9.92 1.57 0.84
C CYS A 157 -11.44 1.69 1.05
N LYS A 158 -12.13 0.56 1.24
CA LYS A 158 -13.57 0.53 1.54
C LYS A 158 -13.88 0.72 3.04
N ALA A 159 -12.87 1.05 3.84
CA ALA A 159 -12.97 1.32 5.28
C ALA A 159 -13.68 0.21 6.09
N CYS A 160 -13.50 -1.07 5.71
CA CYS A 160 -14.10 -2.19 6.44
C CYS A 160 -13.70 -2.21 7.92
N PHE A 161 -12.48 -1.76 8.22
CA PHE A 161 -11.96 -1.65 9.58
C PHE A 161 -12.84 -0.77 10.49
N SER A 162 -13.43 0.30 9.95
CA SER A 162 -14.35 1.18 10.69
C SER A 162 -15.70 0.53 11.00
N THR A 163 -16.01 -0.62 10.40
CA THR A 163 -17.15 -1.45 10.82
C THR A 163 -16.75 -2.41 11.93
N SER A 164 -15.59 -3.05 11.76
CA SER A 164 -14.94 -3.95 12.72
C SER A 164 -13.56 -4.35 12.15
N PRO A 165 -12.49 -4.44 12.96
CA PRO A 165 -11.19 -4.96 12.52
C PRO A 165 -11.30 -6.40 12.00
N ALA A 166 -12.20 -7.22 12.57
CA ALA A 166 -12.49 -8.57 12.09
C ALA A 166 -13.08 -8.61 10.67
N LEU A 167 -13.75 -7.53 10.25
CA LEU A 167 -14.29 -7.39 8.89
C LEU A 167 -13.21 -6.93 7.90
N CYS A 168 -12.11 -6.33 8.35
CA CYS A 168 -10.99 -5.98 7.50
C CYS A 168 -10.13 -7.23 7.31
N HIS A 169 -9.88 -7.69 6.08
CA HIS A 169 -9.12 -8.94 5.87
C HIS A 169 -7.66 -8.64 5.53
N TRP A 170 -6.75 -9.55 5.88
CA TRP A 170 -5.34 -9.52 5.53
C TRP A 170 -4.95 -10.76 4.69
N PRO A 171 -4.50 -10.60 3.42
CA PRO A 171 -4.55 -9.37 2.62
C PRO A 171 -5.99 -8.90 2.37
N CYS A 172 -6.16 -7.68 1.86
CA CYS A 172 -7.49 -7.12 1.66
C CYS A 172 -8.31 -7.88 0.61
N SER A 173 -9.40 -8.54 1.02
CA SER A 173 -10.30 -9.28 0.13
C SER A 173 -11.38 -8.43 -0.56
N CYS A 174 -11.27 -7.10 -0.51
CA CYS A 174 -12.19 -6.17 -1.19
C CYS A 174 -11.91 -6.08 -2.70
N TYR A 175 -10.71 -6.50 -3.09
CA TYR A 175 -10.15 -6.47 -4.44
C TYR A 175 -9.41 -7.79 -4.72
N PRO A 176 -9.31 -8.22 -5.99
CA PRO A 176 -10.03 -7.64 -7.13
C PRO A 176 -11.55 -7.79 -7.00
N ASN A 177 -12.30 -6.90 -7.65
CA ASN A 177 -13.75 -7.03 -7.81
C ASN A 177 -14.11 -6.97 -9.29
N TYR A 178 -14.34 -8.14 -9.88
CA TYR A 178 -14.60 -8.29 -11.32
C TYR A 178 -15.91 -7.64 -11.75
N SER A 179 -16.97 -7.79 -10.94
CA SER A 179 -18.26 -7.15 -11.23
C SER A 179 -18.17 -5.62 -11.31
N LEU A 180 -17.27 -4.99 -10.54
CA LEU A 180 -17.07 -3.54 -10.53
C LEU A 180 -15.92 -3.06 -11.42
N GLY A 181 -15.29 -3.94 -12.19
CA GLY A 181 -14.13 -3.61 -13.03
C GLY A 181 -12.89 -3.18 -12.23
N GLN A 182 -12.78 -3.62 -10.97
CA GLN A 182 -11.67 -3.30 -10.06
C GLN A 182 -10.64 -4.45 -10.06
N VAL A 183 -10.20 -4.86 -11.25
CA VAL A 183 -9.35 -6.05 -11.44
C VAL A 183 -7.86 -5.72 -11.46
N ASP A 184 -7.53 -4.48 -11.79
CA ASP A 184 -6.18 -3.96 -11.98
C ASP A 184 -5.54 -3.45 -10.66
N ASP A 185 -5.97 -4.00 -9.51
CA ASP A 185 -5.53 -3.54 -8.19
C ASP A 185 -4.09 -3.99 -7.89
N TRP A 186 -3.19 -3.03 -7.71
CA TRP A 186 -1.76 -3.25 -7.54
C TRP A 186 -1.36 -3.66 -6.11
N MET A 187 -2.27 -3.55 -5.13
CA MET A 187 -1.91 -3.79 -3.72
C MET A 187 -1.49 -5.23 -3.43
N ASN A 188 -1.99 -6.22 -4.19
CA ASN A 188 -1.58 -7.61 -4.00
C ASN A 188 -0.10 -7.86 -4.32
N GLU A 189 0.52 -7.02 -5.15
CA GLU A 189 1.97 -7.03 -5.39
C GLU A 189 2.73 -6.19 -4.35
N ILE A 190 2.10 -5.15 -3.80
CA ILE A 190 2.72 -4.24 -2.82
C ILE A 190 2.76 -4.87 -1.41
N TYR A 191 1.72 -5.58 -0.97
CA TYR A 191 1.71 -6.18 0.38
C TYR A 191 2.92 -7.10 0.63
N PRO A 192 3.30 -8.04 -0.29
CA PRO A 192 4.51 -8.83 -0.13
C PRO A 192 5.79 -8.00 -0.01
N MET A 193 5.90 -6.85 -0.70
CA MET A 193 7.08 -5.98 -0.59
C MET A 193 7.23 -5.41 0.83
N TRP A 194 6.12 -4.96 1.43
CA TRP A 194 6.11 -4.47 2.81
C TRP A 194 6.41 -5.58 3.82
N VAL A 195 5.89 -6.79 3.58
CA VAL A 195 6.12 -7.95 4.44
C VAL A 195 7.56 -8.44 4.33
N GLU A 196 8.16 -8.50 3.15
CA GLU A 196 9.54 -8.97 2.97
C GLU A 196 10.57 -7.99 3.59
N ALA A 197 10.24 -6.71 3.69
CA ALA A 197 11.16 -5.67 4.17
C ALA A 197 11.46 -5.77 5.68
N HIS A 198 12.72 -5.52 6.05
CA HIS A 198 13.15 -5.26 7.42
C HIS A 198 13.13 -3.76 7.73
N GLY A 199 13.53 -2.95 6.75
CA GLY A 199 13.51 -1.50 6.79
C GLY A 199 12.71 -0.94 5.62
N ILE A 200 11.92 0.11 5.87
CA ILE A 200 11.09 0.79 4.86
C ILE A 200 11.45 2.27 4.83
N MET A 201 11.86 2.77 3.66
CA MET A 201 12.11 4.19 3.45
C MET A 201 11.05 4.78 2.52
N ILE A 202 10.39 5.86 2.93
CA ILE A 202 9.43 6.59 2.10
C ILE A 202 10.01 7.94 1.71
N VAL A 203 10.10 8.22 0.41
CA VAL A 203 10.53 9.50 -0.14
C VAL A 203 9.39 10.16 -0.90
N THR A 204 8.78 11.23 -0.37
CA THR A 204 7.57 11.82 -0.93
C THR A 204 7.67 13.34 -1.09
N PRO A 205 7.04 13.93 -2.13
CA PRO A 205 6.81 15.36 -2.13
C PRO A 205 5.66 15.72 -1.17
N VAL A 206 5.45 17.02 -0.96
CA VAL A 206 4.23 17.58 -0.37
C VAL A 206 3.26 17.98 -1.48
N ASN A 207 1.99 17.55 -1.34
CA ASN A 207 0.88 18.03 -2.16
C ASN A 207 -0.17 18.67 -1.24
N TRP A 208 -0.34 19.99 -1.28
CA TRP A 208 -1.33 20.73 -0.48
C TRP A 208 -1.33 20.35 1.01
N TYR A 209 -0.17 20.45 1.68
CA TYR A 209 0.03 20.08 3.09
C TYR A 209 -0.24 18.60 3.42
N GLN A 210 -0.29 17.73 2.41
CA GLN A 210 -0.54 16.30 2.56
C GLN A 210 0.50 15.47 1.80
N VAL A 211 0.56 14.18 2.12
CA VAL A 211 1.23 13.19 1.27
C VAL A 211 0.65 13.22 -0.15
N SER A 212 1.41 12.76 -1.14
CA SER A 212 0.89 12.60 -2.49
C SER A 212 -0.30 11.63 -2.54
N SER A 213 -1.19 11.79 -3.54
CA SER A 213 -2.33 10.88 -3.71
C SER A 213 -1.92 9.40 -3.85
N PRO A 214 -0.85 9.04 -4.60
CA PRO A 214 -0.37 7.66 -4.63
C PRO A 214 0.03 7.11 -3.25
N ILE A 215 0.74 7.89 -2.44
CA ILE A 215 1.11 7.49 -1.08
C ILE A 215 -0.15 7.32 -0.24
N LYS A 216 -1.10 8.26 -0.29
CA LYS A 216 -2.35 8.18 0.47
C LYS A 216 -3.17 6.94 0.12
N LEU A 217 -3.27 6.59 -1.16
CA LEU A 217 -3.96 5.38 -1.62
C LEU A 217 -3.31 4.11 -1.02
N MET A 218 -1.98 4.01 -1.07
CA MET A 218 -1.25 2.91 -0.45
C MET A 218 -1.43 2.88 1.08
N MET A 219 -1.29 4.03 1.76
CA MET A 219 -1.50 4.18 3.21
C MET A 219 -2.87 3.66 3.64
N ASP A 220 -3.94 4.11 2.98
CA ASP A 220 -5.31 3.72 3.33
C ASP A 220 -5.57 2.22 3.15
N ARG A 221 -4.86 1.61 2.20
CA ARG A 221 -4.97 0.18 1.89
C ARG A 221 -4.12 -0.69 2.83
N LEU A 222 -3.16 -0.11 3.53
CA LEU A 222 -2.35 -0.79 4.56
C LEU A 222 -3.04 -0.86 5.93
N VAL A 223 -4.21 -0.24 6.13
CA VAL A 223 -4.98 -0.38 7.40
C VAL A 223 -5.27 -1.84 7.76
N CYS A 224 -5.39 -2.73 6.77
CA CYS A 224 -5.56 -4.16 7.01
C CYS A 224 -4.33 -4.84 7.62
N ALA A 225 -3.14 -4.24 7.53
CA ALA A 225 -1.94 -4.75 8.15
C ALA A 225 -1.91 -4.53 9.67
N ASP A 226 -2.60 -3.51 10.20
CA ASP A 226 -2.60 -3.21 11.65
C ASP A 226 -3.39 -4.26 12.45
N GLY A 227 -4.57 -4.65 11.97
CA GLY A 227 -5.44 -5.55 12.72
C GLY A 227 -6.33 -6.46 11.87
N GLY A 228 -6.04 -6.60 10.57
CA GLY A 228 -6.91 -7.34 9.66
C GLY A 228 -6.93 -8.84 9.93
N ASN A 229 -8.11 -9.42 9.74
CA ASN A 229 -8.41 -10.84 9.83
C ASN A 229 -7.77 -11.65 8.67
N ALA A 230 -6.87 -12.57 9.01
CA ALA A 230 -6.22 -13.45 8.06
C ALA A 230 -7.06 -14.68 7.64
N ASP A 231 -8.23 -14.87 8.28
CA ASP A 231 -9.18 -15.93 7.99
C ASP A 231 -10.57 -15.36 7.64
N PRO A 232 -10.84 -15.08 6.35
CA PRO A 232 -12.14 -14.59 5.87
C PRO A 232 -13.33 -15.50 6.21
N THR A 233 -13.08 -16.78 6.56
CA THR A 233 -14.15 -17.74 6.83
C THR A 233 -14.80 -17.52 8.20
N LEU A 234 -14.07 -16.90 9.14
CA LEU A 234 -14.60 -16.49 10.46
C LEU A 234 -15.82 -15.57 10.34
N THR A 235 -15.82 -14.71 9.33
CA THR A 235 -16.88 -13.73 9.07
C THR A 235 -17.72 -14.11 7.85
N LYS A 236 -17.62 -15.36 7.38
CA LYS A 236 -18.28 -15.88 6.16
C LYS A 236 -18.13 -14.93 4.97
N GLY A 237 -16.92 -14.37 4.79
CA GLY A 237 -16.67 -13.27 3.89
C GLY A 237 -16.83 -11.92 4.59
N LYS A 238 -17.70 -11.04 4.07
CA LYS A 238 -17.89 -9.68 4.61
C LYS A 238 -19.20 -9.53 5.39
N ASP A 239 -19.51 -10.48 6.28
CA ASP A 239 -20.66 -10.34 7.18
C ASP A 239 -20.31 -9.40 8.34
N ALA A 240 -20.93 -8.22 8.35
CA ALA A 240 -20.70 -7.19 9.35
C ALA A 240 -21.23 -7.54 10.75
N ALA A 241 -22.30 -8.35 10.86
CA ALA A 241 -22.86 -8.73 12.16
C ALA A 241 -21.95 -9.77 12.84
N LEU A 242 -21.48 -10.76 12.08
CA LEU A 242 -20.51 -11.74 12.58
C LEU A 242 -19.18 -11.08 12.97
N ALA A 243 -18.66 -10.16 12.15
CA ALA A 243 -17.42 -9.45 12.46
C ALA A 243 -17.52 -8.65 13.78
N LYS A 244 -18.62 -7.91 13.98
CA LYS A 244 -18.85 -7.17 15.23
C LYS A 244 -18.97 -8.10 16.43
N ALA A 245 -19.63 -9.24 16.29
CA ALA A 245 -19.73 -10.22 17.36
C ALA A 245 -18.33 -10.74 17.74
N LEU A 246 -17.53 -11.11 16.74
CA LEU A 246 -16.15 -11.58 16.92
C LEU A 246 -15.24 -10.53 17.56
N GLU A 247 -15.40 -9.26 17.21
CA GLU A 247 -14.65 -8.18 17.83
C GLU A 247 -14.96 -8.02 19.31
N LEU A 248 -16.24 -8.10 19.69
CA LEU A 248 -16.67 -8.01 21.08
C LEU A 248 -16.20 -9.19 21.96
N GLU A 249 -15.78 -10.30 21.36
CA GLU A 249 -15.13 -11.42 22.05
C GLU A 249 -13.67 -11.13 22.41
N GLY A 250 -13.11 -10.00 21.96
CA GLY A 250 -11.74 -9.56 22.25
C GLY A 250 -10.80 -9.78 21.07
N TRP A 251 -10.98 -9.01 19.99
CA TRP A 251 -10.10 -9.08 18.82
C TRP A 251 -8.65 -8.77 19.18
N SER A 252 -7.69 -9.58 18.70
CA SER A 252 -6.30 -9.55 19.19
C SER A 252 -5.38 -8.58 18.44
N TYR A 253 -5.86 -7.90 17.39
CA TYR A 253 -5.09 -6.97 16.54
C TYR A 253 -3.68 -7.49 16.17
N PRO A 254 -3.56 -8.38 15.16
CA PRO A 254 -2.32 -9.11 14.88
C PRO A 254 -1.09 -8.27 14.54
N ARG A 255 -1.26 -7.02 14.04
CA ARG A 255 -0.18 -6.09 13.66
C ARG A 255 0.87 -6.75 12.77
N HIS A 256 0.45 -7.18 11.59
CA HIS A 256 1.22 -7.99 10.64
C HIS A 256 2.57 -7.39 10.21
N LEU A 257 2.75 -6.07 10.38
CA LEU A 257 3.99 -5.36 10.02
C LEU A 257 4.80 -4.87 11.23
N ALA A 258 4.37 -5.17 12.46
CA ALA A 258 5.00 -4.68 13.68
C ALA A 258 6.50 -5.00 13.74
N GLY A 259 7.27 -4.10 14.31
CA GLY A 259 8.70 -4.23 14.49
C GLY A 259 9.53 -3.98 13.23
N ARG A 260 8.95 -3.65 12.08
CA ARG A 260 9.75 -3.15 10.95
C ARG A 260 10.28 -1.75 11.26
N LEU A 261 11.48 -1.45 10.77
CA LEU A 261 12.11 -0.15 10.95
C LEU A 261 11.74 0.78 9.80
N PHE A 262 11.71 2.09 10.04
CA PHE A 262 11.40 3.04 8.98
C PHE A 262 12.30 4.28 8.94
N SER A 263 12.33 4.87 7.75
CA SER A 263 12.86 6.20 7.43
C SER A 263 11.83 6.96 6.58
N VAL A 264 11.71 8.27 6.80
CA VAL A 264 10.83 9.14 6.02
C VAL A 264 11.61 10.37 5.53
N ILE A 265 11.53 10.64 4.24
CA ILE A 265 12.13 11.82 3.61
C ILE A 265 11.01 12.57 2.90
N VAL A 266 10.75 13.78 3.36
CA VAL A 266 9.74 14.66 2.79
C VAL A 266 10.43 15.87 2.20
N HIS A 267 10.12 16.17 0.94
CA HIS A 267 10.60 17.39 0.31
C HIS A 267 9.44 18.24 -0.22
N GLY A 268 9.68 19.53 -0.30
CA GLY A 268 8.73 20.50 -0.84
C GLY A 268 9.46 21.72 -1.38
N ASP A 269 8.70 22.65 -1.92
CA ASP A 269 9.25 23.87 -2.51
C ASP A 269 9.03 25.10 -1.61
N VAL A 270 7.98 25.11 -0.78
CA VAL A 270 7.61 26.30 0.01
C VAL A 270 7.08 25.96 1.40
N GLU A 271 6.07 25.10 1.52
CA GLU A 271 5.44 24.81 2.82
C GLU A 271 5.00 23.34 2.98
N GLY A 272 4.90 22.90 4.23
CA GLY A 272 4.16 21.70 4.64
C GLY A 272 5.01 20.44 4.84
N VAL A 273 6.33 20.51 4.65
CA VAL A 273 7.22 19.33 4.76
C VAL A 273 7.22 18.74 6.17
N GLU A 274 7.19 19.59 7.20
CA GLU A 274 7.19 19.18 8.61
C GLU A 274 5.88 18.48 8.98
N ASN A 275 4.74 18.96 8.47
CA ASN A 275 3.42 18.38 8.72
C ASN A 275 3.30 16.99 8.11
N VAL A 276 3.74 16.84 6.86
CA VAL A 276 3.68 15.57 6.14
C VAL A 276 4.64 14.55 6.76
N ARG A 277 5.87 14.96 7.14
CA ARG A 277 6.83 14.07 7.81
C ARG A 277 6.27 13.57 9.14
N ARG A 278 5.73 14.46 9.98
CA ARG A 278 5.08 14.08 11.25
C ARG A 278 3.92 13.11 11.02
N SER A 279 3.04 13.39 10.06
CA SER A 279 1.89 12.53 9.76
C SER A 279 2.29 11.13 9.28
N LEU A 280 3.36 11.01 8.48
CA LEU A 280 3.91 9.72 8.08
C LEU A 280 4.52 8.96 9.26
N SER A 281 5.31 9.65 10.09
CA SER A 281 5.93 9.06 11.27
C SER A 281 4.89 8.55 12.27
N ASP A 282 3.86 9.36 12.55
CA ASP A 282 2.74 8.99 13.42
C ASP A 282 1.97 7.79 12.87
N TRP A 283 1.72 7.74 11.56
CA TRP A 283 1.07 6.60 10.91
C TRP A 283 1.88 5.31 11.03
N LEU A 284 3.18 5.35 10.77
CA LEU A 284 4.06 4.18 10.84
C LEU A 284 4.19 3.68 12.29
N CYS A 285 4.39 4.60 13.25
CA CYS A 285 4.39 4.29 14.67
C CYS A 285 3.05 3.71 15.14
N TYR A 286 1.92 4.22 14.63
CA TYR A 286 0.59 3.71 14.96
C TYR A 286 0.39 2.25 14.54
N MET A 287 1.03 1.83 13.45
CA MET A 287 1.10 0.43 12.98
C MET A 287 2.22 -0.39 13.66
N HIS A 288 2.85 0.14 14.71
CA HIS A 288 3.94 -0.49 15.46
C HIS A 288 5.23 -0.72 14.66
N LEU A 289 5.49 0.10 13.64
CA LEU A 289 6.82 0.24 13.07
C LEU A 289 7.64 1.18 13.96
N GLU A 290 8.95 1.02 13.94
CA GLU A 290 9.89 1.76 14.79
C GLU A 290 10.73 2.73 13.96
N PRO A 291 10.87 4.00 14.36
CA PRO A 291 11.78 4.92 13.67
C PRO A 291 13.21 4.40 13.79
N ALA A 292 13.97 4.42 12.70
CA ALA A 292 15.36 3.94 12.72
C ALA A 292 16.31 4.87 13.51
N GLY A 293 15.93 6.14 13.71
CA GLY A 293 16.70 7.10 14.47
C GLY A 293 16.44 8.54 13.99
N ALA A 294 17.03 9.51 14.69
CA ALA A 294 16.80 10.93 14.41
C ALA A 294 17.18 11.36 12.98
N LEU A 295 18.24 10.77 12.42
CA LEU A 295 18.69 11.06 11.04
C LEU A 295 17.85 10.35 9.97
N ALA A 296 17.00 9.39 10.35
CA ALA A 296 16.14 8.66 9.43
C ALA A 296 14.87 9.45 9.06
N GLU A 297 14.60 10.57 9.72
CA GLU A 297 13.42 11.40 9.48
C GLU A 297 13.85 12.80 9.00
N LEU A 298 13.61 13.08 7.72
CA LEU A 298 14.08 14.28 7.05
C LEU A 298 12.91 15.07 6.44
N ASP A 299 12.92 16.38 6.63
CA ASP A 299 12.01 17.32 5.96
C ASP A 299 12.80 18.51 5.41
N ARG A 300 12.74 18.78 4.10
CA ARG A 300 13.55 19.83 3.45
C ARG A 300 12.81 20.57 2.35
N TYR A 301 13.03 21.89 2.29
CA TYR A 301 12.66 22.69 1.13
C TYR A 301 13.80 22.71 0.12
N ILE A 302 13.55 22.30 -1.12
CA ILE A 302 14.55 22.29 -2.19
C ILE A 302 14.19 23.41 -3.18
N GLY A 303 15.04 24.43 -3.24
CA GLY A 303 14.76 25.63 -4.02
C GLY A 303 13.70 26.54 -3.37
N TYR A 304 13.78 26.75 -2.06
CA TYR A 304 12.81 27.54 -1.28
C TYR A 304 12.49 28.90 -1.93
N TRP A 305 11.22 29.11 -2.30
CA TRP A 305 10.71 30.30 -3.03
C TRP A 305 11.39 30.62 -4.37
N LYS A 306 12.20 29.71 -4.92
CA LYS A 306 12.82 29.89 -6.23
C LYS A 306 11.87 29.45 -7.36
N PRO A 307 12.10 29.89 -8.62
CA PRO A 307 11.31 29.43 -9.75
C PRO A 307 11.32 27.91 -9.91
N TYR A 308 10.16 27.29 -10.07
CA TYR A 308 10.00 25.83 -10.22
C TYR A 308 10.78 25.26 -11.41
N ALA A 309 10.98 26.06 -12.46
CA ALA A 309 11.79 25.70 -13.63
C ALA A 309 13.27 25.41 -13.28
N LEU A 310 13.77 25.91 -12.15
CA LEU A 310 15.12 25.66 -11.67
C LEU A 310 15.18 24.51 -10.64
N SER A 311 14.05 23.91 -10.27
CA SER A 311 13.95 22.98 -9.13
C SER A 311 14.92 21.78 -9.21
N HIS A 312 15.23 21.31 -10.41
CA HIS A 312 16.21 20.24 -10.62
C HIS A 312 17.65 20.73 -10.47
N ALA A 313 17.99 21.89 -11.03
CA ALA A 313 19.31 22.51 -10.84
C ALA A 313 19.57 22.87 -9.37
N GLU A 314 18.52 23.28 -8.65
CA GLU A 314 18.57 23.52 -7.20
C GLU A 314 18.86 22.24 -6.43
N LEU A 315 18.23 21.11 -6.79
CA LEU A 315 18.58 19.81 -6.20
C LEU A 315 20.02 19.37 -6.54
N ASP A 316 20.48 19.64 -7.76
CA ASP A 316 21.84 19.29 -8.20
C ASP A 316 22.91 19.99 -7.37
N ALA A 317 22.70 21.29 -7.10
CA ALA A 317 23.61 22.11 -6.32
C ALA A 317 23.54 21.85 -4.81
N ASP A 318 22.45 21.29 -4.30
CA ASP A 318 22.25 21.04 -2.87
C ASP A 318 22.87 19.70 -2.42
N GLU A 319 24.20 19.66 -2.39
CA GLU A 319 24.96 18.49 -1.93
C GLU A 319 24.62 18.10 -0.48
N ALA A 320 24.22 19.08 0.34
CA ALA A 320 23.84 18.85 1.73
C ALA A 320 22.58 18.00 1.83
N VAL A 321 21.49 18.35 1.13
CA VAL A 321 20.27 17.53 1.09
C VAL A 321 20.56 16.14 0.53
N GLN A 322 21.41 16.04 -0.50
CA GLN A 322 21.79 14.73 -1.05
C GLN A 322 22.51 13.87 0.00
N GLU A 323 23.42 14.44 0.80
CA GLU A 323 24.11 13.72 1.86
C GLU A 323 23.19 13.39 3.04
N GLU A 324 22.25 14.26 3.39
CA GLU A 324 21.21 13.97 4.39
C GLU A 324 20.36 12.76 3.97
N VAL A 325 20.02 12.64 2.69
CA VAL A 325 19.33 11.45 2.15
C VAL A 325 20.19 10.19 2.27
N ARG A 326 21.49 10.27 1.98
CA ARG A 326 22.42 9.13 2.18
C ARG A 326 22.51 8.75 3.66
N ASN A 327 22.56 9.73 4.56
CA ASN A 327 22.60 9.49 5.99
C ASN A 327 21.32 8.85 6.50
N ALA A 328 20.14 9.29 6.06
CA ALA A 328 18.88 8.64 6.39
C ALA A 328 18.86 7.16 5.95
N ALA A 329 19.42 6.85 4.77
CA ALA A 329 19.54 5.48 4.27
C ALA A 329 20.50 4.63 5.13
N ARG A 330 21.67 5.18 5.44
CA ARG A 330 22.67 4.52 6.30
C ARG A 330 22.13 4.28 7.71
N THR A 331 21.44 5.25 8.30
CA THR A 331 20.80 5.10 9.62
C THR A 331 19.73 4.00 9.61
N LEU A 332 18.90 3.93 8.56
CA LEU A 332 17.94 2.83 8.41
C LEU A 332 18.64 1.47 8.33
N LEU A 333 19.70 1.37 7.53
CA LEU A 333 20.45 0.12 7.38
C LEU A 333 21.14 -0.29 8.67
N GLU A 334 21.82 0.64 9.35
CA GLU A 334 22.47 0.40 10.64
C GLU A 334 21.46 -0.14 11.67
N ALA A 335 20.30 0.50 11.79
CA ALA A 335 19.24 0.05 12.68
C ALA A 335 18.75 -1.36 12.31
N VAL A 336 18.57 -1.65 11.02
CA VAL A 336 18.17 -2.99 10.54
C VAL A 336 19.22 -4.05 10.89
N MET A 337 20.51 -3.75 10.68
CA MET A 337 21.59 -4.67 11.01
C MET A 337 21.69 -4.92 12.52
N LEU A 338 21.61 -3.86 13.34
CA LEU A 338 21.55 -3.98 14.80
C LEU A 338 20.36 -4.84 15.23
N LYS A 339 19.19 -4.67 14.59
CA LYS A 339 18.00 -5.44 14.93
C LYS A 339 18.13 -6.91 14.56
N ARG A 340 18.63 -7.21 13.37
CA ARG A 340 18.90 -8.60 12.93
C ARG A 340 19.92 -9.30 13.83
N ASN A 341 20.90 -8.56 14.34
CA ASN A 341 21.90 -9.08 15.27
C ASN A 341 21.42 -9.13 16.74
N GLY A 342 20.17 -8.78 17.04
CA GLY A 342 19.63 -8.76 18.41
C GLY A 342 20.16 -7.62 19.29
N GLN A 343 20.83 -6.63 18.71
CA GLN A 343 21.46 -5.49 19.39
C GLN A 343 20.58 -4.23 19.39
N TRP A 344 19.43 -4.25 18.70
CA TRP A 344 18.48 -3.13 18.70
C TRP A 344 17.76 -2.99 20.05
N VAL A 345 17.97 -1.86 20.70
CA VAL A 345 17.35 -1.52 21.98
C VAL A 345 16.23 -0.50 21.74
N SER A 346 15.01 -0.89 22.11
CA SER A 346 13.84 -0.01 22.10
C SER A 346 13.36 0.16 23.53
N ALA A 347 13.28 1.41 24.00
CA ALA A 347 12.88 1.69 25.37
C ALA A 347 11.44 1.20 25.61
N GLY A 348 11.21 0.51 26.73
CA GLY A 348 9.88 0.00 27.08
C GLY A 348 9.41 -1.20 26.24
N LYS A 349 10.29 -1.88 25.49
CA LYS A 349 9.96 -3.08 24.69
C LYS A 349 9.30 -4.21 25.51
N GLU A 350 9.63 -4.33 26.79
CA GLU A 350 9.06 -5.33 27.70
C GLU A 350 7.74 -4.89 28.36
N LEU A 351 7.33 -3.63 28.16
CA LEU A 351 6.10 -3.10 28.72
C LEU A 351 4.91 -3.50 27.85
N SER A 352 3.89 -4.07 28.49
CA SER A 352 2.61 -4.30 27.84
C SER A 352 1.78 -3.02 27.82
N GLN A 353 1.23 -2.66 26.67
CA GLN A 353 0.29 -1.54 26.60
C GLN A 353 -0.99 -1.91 27.37
N PRO A 354 -1.42 -1.08 28.34
CA PRO A 354 -2.59 -1.39 29.17
C PRO A 354 -3.91 -1.31 28.40
N ARG A 355 -3.91 -0.66 27.23
CA ARG A 355 -5.03 -0.60 26.30
C ARG A 355 -4.58 -1.24 25.01
N GLN A 356 -5.13 -2.43 24.73
CA GLN A 356 -5.16 -2.93 23.37
C GLN A 356 -6.21 -2.11 22.61
N LYS A 357 -5.94 -1.82 21.34
CA LYS A 357 -6.98 -1.29 20.46
C LYS A 357 -8.12 -2.31 20.37
#